data_AF-A0A1G3XS09-F1
#
_entry.id   AF-A0A1G3XS09-F1
#
_cell.length_a   1.000
_cell.length_b   1.000
_cell.length_c   1.000
_cell.angle_alpha   90.00
_cell.angle_beta   90.00
_cell.angle_gamma   90.00
#
_symmetry.space_group_name_H-M   'P 1'
#
loop_
_entity.id
_entity.type
_entity.pdbx_description
1 polymer ?
#
loop_
_entity_poly.entity_id
_entity_poly.type
_entity_poly.pdbx_seq_one_letter_code
_entity_poly.pdbx_strand_id
1 'polypeptide(L)'
;MIRLTVTTEKNSPREFDFTVRQLFCGGFTGRNQEAVKKHIEEMASVGIPAPERTPALYHISPSLITTDSEIEVVGDKTSGEVEPVLLIGAEETYLTVGSDQTDREVERLSYPKSKQICGKAVAKDVWRFSEVKNHFDNLILRSEVEKDGKTYLYQEGPAGLLTKPFDLLSMYSVGNEGTALFSGTIPTKTGQLIYAGLYKIELIDPVLNRRITHTYRVKTL
;
A
#
# COMPACT_ATOMS: atom_id res chain seq x y z
N MET A 1 11.67 -8.97 -9.66
CA MET A 1 10.62 -9.56 -10.51
C MET A 1 9.64 -10.24 -9.58
N ILE A 2 8.34 -10.10 -9.82
CA ILE A 2 7.29 -10.76 -9.05
C ILE A 2 6.38 -11.51 -10.01
N ARG A 3 5.93 -12.71 -9.63
CA ARG A 3 4.96 -13.50 -10.41
C ARG A 3 3.55 -13.13 -9.99
N LEU A 4 2.72 -12.76 -10.95
CA LEU A 4 1.37 -12.25 -10.76
C LEU A 4 0.36 -13.11 -11.52
N THR A 5 -0.89 -13.08 -11.03
CA THR A 5 -2.03 -13.76 -11.63
C THR A 5 -3.09 -12.72 -11.93
N VAL A 6 -3.43 -12.52 -13.20
CA VAL A 6 -4.57 -11.68 -13.58
C VAL A 6 -5.80 -12.56 -13.78
N THR A 7 -6.89 -12.23 -13.08
CA THR A 7 -8.19 -12.87 -13.26
C THR A 7 -9.16 -11.85 -13.88
N THR A 8 -9.78 -12.22 -15.00
CA THR A 8 -10.84 -11.43 -15.65
C THR A 8 -12.14 -12.22 -15.61
N GLU A 9 -13.30 -11.56 -15.56
CA GLU A 9 -14.60 -12.24 -15.52
C GLU A 9 -14.84 -13.20 -16.69
N LYS A 10 -14.14 -12.99 -17.82
CA LYS A 10 -14.39 -13.68 -19.09
C LYS A 10 -13.34 -14.71 -19.49
N ASN A 11 -12.22 -14.83 -18.76
CA ASN A 11 -11.12 -15.72 -19.14
C ASN A 11 -10.53 -16.45 -17.94
N SER A 12 -9.93 -17.61 -18.21
CA SER A 12 -9.10 -18.32 -17.24
C SER A 12 -8.01 -17.41 -16.66
N PRO A 13 -7.63 -17.61 -15.38
CA PRO A 13 -6.51 -16.88 -14.78
C PRO A 13 -5.25 -17.02 -15.63
N ARG A 14 -4.53 -15.90 -15.82
CA ARG A 14 -3.26 -15.88 -16.55
C ARG A 14 -2.14 -15.45 -15.62
N GLU A 15 -1.13 -16.31 -15.52
CA GLU A 15 0.10 -15.98 -14.80
C GLU A 15 1.12 -15.31 -15.71
N PHE A 16 1.90 -14.38 -15.16
CA PHE A 16 2.97 -13.69 -15.87
C PHE A 16 3.98 -13.11 -14.87
N ASP A 17 5.20 -12.88 -15.35
CA ASP A 17 6.24 -12.19 -14.59
C ASP A 17 6.17 -10.68 -14.82
N PHE A 18 6.22 -9.92 -13.72
CA PHE A 18 6.28 -8.47 -13.73
C PHE A 18 7.63 -7.99 -13.19
N THR A 19 8.35 -7.20 -13.98
CA THR A 19 9.62 -6.60 -13.56
C THR A 19 9.38 -5.22 -12.98
N VAL A 20 9.45 -5.10 -11.66
CA VAL A 20 9.42 -3.81 -10.97
C VAL A 20 10.78 -3.14 -11.14
N ARG A 21 10.80 -2.01 -11.84
CA ARG A 21 11.98 -1.16 -12.09
C ARG A 21 12.01 0.08 -11.21
N GLN A 22 10.84 0.55 -10.79
CA GLN A 22 10.69 1.70 -9.90
C GLN A 22 9.59 1.38 -8.87
N LEU A 23 9.85 1.70 -7.60
CA LEU A 23 8.90 1.48 -6.52
C LEU A 23 8.68 2.78 -5.76
N PHE A 24 7.44 3.24 -5.74
CA PHE A 24 7.05 4.47 -5.06
C PHE A 24 6.03 4.20 -3.97
N CYS A 25 6.16 4.90 -2.85
CA CYS A 25 5.18 4.94 -1.77
C CYS A 25 4.60 6.35 -1.62
N GLY A 26 3.29 6.46 -1.69
CA GLY A 26 2.54 7.69 -1.45
C GLY A 26 2.43 8.00 0.04
N GLY A 27 2.84 9.21 0.43
CA GLY A 27 2.60 9.74 1.77
C GLY A 27 1.57 10.85 1.74
N PHE A 28 0.80 11.00 2.82
CA PHE A 28 -0.15 12.13 2.95
C PHE A 28 -1.13 12.25 1.77
N THR A 29 -1.59 11.11 1.25
CA THR A 29 -2.47 11.03 0.06
C THR A 29 -3.95 11.19 0.38
N GLY A 30 -4.31 11.54 1.62
CA GLY A 30 -5.71 11.76 2.00
C GLY A 30 -6.33 12.91 1.20
N ARG A 31 -7.52 12.72 0.63
CA ARG A 31 -8.23 13.78 -0.12
C ARG A 31 -8.73 14.90 0.77
N ASN A 32 -8.97 14.63 2.05
CA ASN A 32 -9.29 15.68 3.02
C ASN A 32 -8.01 16.44 3.40
N GLN A 33 -7.77 17.57 2.74
CA GLN A 33 -6.58 18.39 2.96
C GLN A 33 -6.51 19.02 4.35
N GLU A 34 -7.64 19.32 4.98
CA GLU A 34 -7.66 19.81 6.37
C GLU A 34 -7.18 18.73 7.34
N ALA A 35 -7.63 17.49 7.15
CA ALA A 35 -7.18 16.35 7.96
C ALA A 35 -5.70 16.04 7.72
N VAL A 36 -5.23 16.09 6.47
CA VAL A 36 -3.80 15.93 6.14
C VAL A 36 -2.96 17.02 6.81
N LYS A 37 -3.39 18.28 6.73
CA LYS A 37 -2.71 19.41 7.36
C LYS A 37 -2.63 19.25 8.88
N LYS A 38 -3.74 18.90 9.52
CA LYS A 38 -3.78 18.66 10.97
C LYS A 38 -2.83 17.53 11.37
N HIS A 39 -2.78 16.44 10.61
CA HIS A 39 -1.87 15.34 10.87
C HIS A 39 -0.39 15.78 10.76
N ILE A 40 -0.05 16.60 9.77
CA ILE A 40 1.29 17.18 9.62
C ILE A 40 1.64 18.08 10.82
N GLU A 41 0.70 18.90 11.29
CA GLU A 41 0.89 19.75 12.47
C GLU A 41 1.11 18.93 13.75
N GLU A 42 0.32 17.86 13.95
CA GLU A 42 0.50 16.90 15.06
C GLU A 42 1.89 16.27 15.03
N MET A 43 2.36 15.88 13.84
CA MET A 43 3.69 15.29 13.66
C MET A 43 4.84 16.26 13.87
N ALA A 44 4.69 17.50 13.40
CA ALA A 44 5.65 18.56 13.64
C ALA A 44 5.80 18.83 15.16
N SER A 45 4.71 18.73 15.94
CA SER A 45 4.74 18.92 17.39
C SER A 45 5.60 17.90 18.14
N VAL A 46 5.82 16.71 17.55
CA VAL A 46 6.69 15.65 18.09
C VAL A 46 8.04 15.57 17.38
N GLY A 47 8.41 16.61 16.62
CA GLY A 47 9.72 16.77 16.00
C GLY A 47 9.89 16.05 14.65
N ILE A 48 8.81 15.58 14.04
CA ILE A 48 8.87 14.91 12.74
C ILE A 48 8.70 15.96 11.63
N PRO A 49 9.64 16.08 10.68
CA PRO A 49 9.56 17.13 9.66
C PRO A 49 8.38 16.93 8.71
N ALA A 50 7.75 18.03 8.33
CA ALA A 50 6.72 18.05 7.30
C ALA A 50 7.29 17.66 5.93
N PRO A 51 6.51 17.03 5.04
CA PRO A 51 6.94 16.78 3.68
C PRO A 51 7.05 18.08 2.89
N GLU A 52 7.93 18.11 1.87
CA GLU A 52 8.08 19.27 0.97
C GLU A 52 6.80 19.53 0.14
N ARG A 53 6.03 18.47 -0.13
CA ARG A 53 4.79 18.51 -0.91
C ARG A 53 3.78 17.51 -0.39
N THR A 54 2.50 17.88 -0.44
CA THR A 54 1.36 16.99 -0.15
C THR A 54 0.45 16.87 -1.38
N PRO A 55 0.12 15.65 -1.83
CA PRO A 55 0.66 14.36 -1.40
C PRO A 55 2.16 14.21 -1.68
N ALA A 56 2.86 13.46 -0.84
CA ALA A 56 4.28 13.12 -0.96
C ALA A 56 4.46 11.82 -1.77
N LEU A 57 5.57 11.70 -2.50
CA LEU A 57 5.93 10.47 -3.20
C LEU A 57 7.38 10.08 -2.89
N TYR A 58 7.57 8.92 -2.28
CA TYR A 58 8.89 8.43 -1.86
C TYR A 58 9.35 7.33 -2.81
N HIS A 59 10.48 7.55 -3.49
CA HIS A 59 11.12 6.53 -4.31
C HIS A 59 12.00 5.64 -3.44
N ILE A 60 11.74 4.33 -3.43
CA ILE A 60 12.47 3.33 -2.65
C ILE A 60 12.95 2.20 -3.55
N SER A 61 13.83 1.35 -3.04
CA SER A 61 14.40 0.25 -3.82
C SER A 61 13.31 -0.72 -4.33
N PRO A 62 13.26 -1.01 -5.65
CA PRO A 62 12.39 -2.04 -6.22
C PRO A 62 12.60 -3.44 -5.64
N SER A 63 13.75 -3.72 -5.01
CA SER A 63 14.02 -5.01 -4.37
C SER A 63 13.18 -5.27 -3.13
N LEU A 64 12.49 -4.26 -2.58
CA LEU A 64 11.68 -4.40 -1.37
C LEU A 64 10.32 -5.02 -1.62
N ILE A 65 9.81 -4.99 -2.85
CA ILE A 65 8.50 -5.55 -3.17
C ILE A 65 8.56 -7.07 -3.28
N THR A 66 7.62 -7.74 -2.63
CA THR A 66 7.54 -9.21 -2.65
C THR A 66 6.09 -9.69 -2.64
N THR A 67 5.85 -10.86 -3.24
CA THR A 67 4.59 -11.62 -3.13
C THR A 67 4.68 -12.75 -2.11
N ASP A 68 5.76 -12.80 -1.33
CA ASP A 68 5.96 -13.79 -0.28
C ASP A 68 4.98 -13.59 0.89
N SER A 69 4.76 -14.67 1.63
CA SER A 69 3.92 -14.70 2.83
C SER A 69 4.71 -14.41 4.12
N GLU A 70 5.95 -13.93 4.01
CA GLU A 70 6.78 -13.52 5.15
C GLU A 70 7.70 -12.38 4.72
N ILE A 71 7.88 -11.40 5.60
CA ILE A 71 8.92 -10.38 5.51
C ILE A 71 9.70 -10.34 6.83
N GLU A 72 10.97 -9.98 6.73
CA GLU A 72 11.84 -9.81 7.89
C GLU A 72 12.03 -8.31 8.21
N VAL A 73 12.07 -7.99 9.51
CA VAL A 73 12.26 -6.63 10.01
C VAL A 73 13.25 -6.62 11.16
N VAL A 74 13.93 -5.48 11.37
CA VAL A 74 14.90 -5.33 12.45
C VAL A 74 14.21 -4.93 13.77
N GLY A 75 13.26 -4.00 13.73
CA GLY A 75 12.57 -3.49 14.91
C GLY A 75 11.26 -4.24 15.24
N ASP A 76 10.88 -4.24 16.52
CA ASP A 76 9.59 -4.76 17.00
C ASP A 76 8.44 -3.74 16.88
N LYS A 77 8.77 -2.47 16.58
CA LYS A 77 7.81 -1.38 16.36
C LYS A 77 7.64 -1.08 14.87
N THR A 78 7.29 -2.10 14.11
CA THR A 78 6.92 -1.96 12.71
C THR A 78 5.42 -2.20 12.54
N SER A 79 4.80 -1.56 11.55
CA SER A 79 3.39 -1.79 11.22
C SER A 79 3.18 -1.81 9.72
N GLY A 80 2.35 -2.73 9.24
CA GLY A 80 1.87 -2.76 7.86
C GLY A 80 0.70 -1.82 7.65
N GLU A 81 0.66 -1.11 6.53
CA GLU A 81 -0.43 -0.21 6.14
C GLU A 81 -1.08 -0.74 4.86
N VAL A 82 -2.39 -1.02 4.83
CA VAL A 82 -3.05 -1.54 3.62
C VAL A 82 -3.24 -0.46 2.55
N GLU A 83 -2.80 -0.75 1.33
CA GLU A 83 -2.81 0.20 0.22
C GLU A 83 -3.28 -0.41 -1.10
N PRO A 84 -3.91 0.39 -1.98
CA PRO A 84 -4.07 0.02 -3.38
C PRO A 84 -2.72 0.20 -4.09
N VAL A 85 -2.27 -0.86 -4.75
CA VAL A 85 -0.98 -0.88 -5.47
C VAL A 85 -1.23 -0.92 -6.97
N LEU A 86 -0.76 0.13 -7.66
CA LEU A 86 -0.81 0.22 -9.11
C LEU A 86 0.47 -0.33 -9.73
N LEU A 87 0.36 -1.16 -10.77
CA LEU A 87 1.49 -1.76 -11.48
C LEU A 87 1.41 -1.40 -12.96
N ILE A 88 2.32 -0.55 -13.43
CA ILE A 88 2.35 -0.08 -14.82
C ILE A 88 3.13 -1.08 -15.68
N GLY A 89 2.43 -1.91 -16.45
CA GLY A 89 3.04 -2.76 -17.48
C GLY A 89 3.24 -2.03 -18.80
N ALA A 90 3.82 -2.73 -19.79
CA ALA A 90 4.10 -2.16 -21.11
C ALA A 90 2.82 -1.82 -21.88
N GLU A 91 1.83 -2.70 -21.80
CA GLU A 91 0.56 -2.59 -22.53
C GLU A 91 -0.65 -2.38 -21.60
N GLU A 92 -0.55 -2.85 -20.36
CA GLU A 92 -1.67 -2.91 -19.43
C GLU A 92 -1.23 -2.44 -18.05
N THR A 93 -2.11 -1.72 -17.37
CA THR A 93 -1.94 -1.34 -15.96
C THR A 93 -2.78 -2.27 -15.09
N TYR A 94 -2.18 -2.75 -14.02
CA TYR A 94 -2.85 -3.62 -13.06
C TYR A 94 -3.05 -2.92 -11.71
N LEU A 95 -4.05 -3.37 -10.97
CA LEU A 95 -4.32 -2.97 -9.59
C LEU A 95 -4.31 -4.21 -8.69
N THR A 96 -3.67 -4.09 -7.54
CA THR A 96 -3.68 -5.10 -6.48
C THR A 96 -3.74 -4.44 -5.11
N VAL A 97 -3.69 -5.25 -4.05
CA VAL A 97 -3.54 -4.79 -2.67
C VAL A 97 -2.12 -5.06 -2.20
N GLY A 98 -1.56 -4.13 -1.43
CA GLY A 98 -0.29 -4.29 -0.77
C GLY A 98 -0.31 -3.80 0.66
N SER A 99 0.78 -4.08 1.38
CA SER A 99 1.05 -3.53 2.68
C SER A 99 2.38 -2.79 2.71
N ASP A 100 2.33 -1.49 3.00
CA ASP A 100 3.51 -0.66 3.19
C ASP A 100 4.01 -0.82 4.63
N GLN A 101 4.82 -1.86 4.87
CA GLN A 101 5.45 -2.07 6.18
C GLN A 101 6.38 -0.90 6.49
N THR A 102 6.19 -0.27 7.63
CA THR A 102 6.95 0.92 8.05
C THR A 102 7.53 0.72 9.44
N ASP A 103 8.81 1.04 9.62
CA ASP A 103 9.47 1.12 10.92
C ASP A 103 9.14 2.45 11.62
N ARG A 104 8.43 2.39 12.74
CA ARG A 104 7.91 3.58 13.42
C ARG A 104 8.94 4.28 14.29
N GLU A 105 10.06 3.65 14.61
CA GLU A 105 11.16 4.31 15.30
C GLU A 105 11.99 5.12 14.31
N VAL A 106 12.28 4.56 13.15
CA VAL A 106 12.98 5.28 12.07
C VAL A 106 12.10 6.35 11.43
N GLU A 107 10.77 6.15 11.37
CA GLU A 107 9.85 7.13 10.78
C GLU A 107 9.91 8.48 11.51
N ARG A 108 10.12 8.45 12.84
CA ARG A 108 10.30 9.67 13.64
C ARG A 108 11.51 10.50 13.22
N LEU A 109 12.48 9.87 12.56
CA LEU A 109 13.71 10.48 12.09
C LEU A 109 13.63 10.80 10.59
N SER A 110 13.04 9.92 9.79
CA SER A 110 12.98 10.06 8.34
C SER A 110 11.97 9.10 7.72
N TYR A 111 10.95 9.68 7.09
CA TYR A 111 9.94 8.98 6.30
C TYR A 111 10.49 8.10 5.18
N PRO A 112 11.38 8.58 4.28
CA PRO A 112 11.94 7.71 3.25
C PRO A 112 12.72 6.53 3.84
N LYS A 113 13.48 6.76 4.92
CA LYS A 113 14.30 5.69 5.54
C LYS A 113 13.43 4.63 6.19
N SER A 114 12.36 5.01 6.90
CA SER A 114 11.47 4.04 7.55
C SER A 114 10.79 3.11 6.55
N LYS A 115 10.49 3.61 5.35
CA LYS A 115 9.94 2.81 4.26
C LYS A 115 11.02 1.96 3.57
N GLN A 116 12.23 2.48 3.41
CA GLN A 116 13.34 1.81 2.72
C GLN A 116 13.89 0.58 3.46
N ILE A 117 13.70 0.48 4.78
CA ILE A 117 14.24 -0.61 5.60
C ILE A 117 13.28 -1.78 5.81
N CYS A 118 12.07 -1.71 5.26
CA CYS A 118 11.04 -2.74 5.41
C CYS A 118 10.54 -3.24 4.06
N GLY A 119 10.26 -4.54 3.99
CA GLY A 119 9.66 -5.16 2.80
C GLY A 119 8.25 -4.64 2.50
N LYS A 120 7.86 -4.68 1.22
CA LYS A 120 6.54 -4.27 0.73
C LYS A 120 5.80 -5.48 0.19
N ALA A 121 4.95 -6.07 1.03
CA ALA A 121 4.18 -7.26 0.66
C ALA A 121 3.03 -6.87 -0.29
N VAL A 122 2.84 -7.61 -1.38
CA VAL A 122 1.72 -7.43 -2.32
C VAL A 122 1.06 -8.76 -2.65
N ALA A 123 -0.23 -8.73 -2.94
CA ALA A 123 -0.92 -9.93 -3.41
C ALA A 123 -0.40 -10.37 -4.79
N LYS A 124 -0.46 -11.68 -5.04
CA LYS A 124 -0.19 -12.25 -6.37
C LYS A 124 -1.30 -11.95 -7.36
N ASP A 125 -2.54 -11.94 -6.88
CA ASP A 125 -3.70 -11.67 -7.72
C ASP A 125 -3.79 -10.18 -8.05
N VAL A 126 -4.10 -9.89 -9.30
CA VAL A 126 -4.27 -8.52 -9.81
C VAL A 126 -5.52 -8.41 -10.68
N TRP A 127 -6.10 -7.22 -10.70
CA TRP A 127 -7.13 -6.84 -11.66
C TRP A 127 -6.55 -5.94 -12.74
N ARG A 128 -7.14 -5.95 -13.93
CA ARG A 128 -6.87 -4.89 -14.90
C ARG A 128 -7.43 -3.59 -14.34
N PHE A 129 -6.61 -2.55 -14.31
CA PHE A 129 -7.06 -1.26 -13.79
C PHE A 129 -8.22 -0.68 -14.62
N SER A 130 -8.26 -0.98 -15.93
CA SER A 130 -9.34 -0.58 -16.83
C SER A 130 -10.73 -1.06 -16.41
N GLU A 131 -10.83 -2.20 -15.70
CA GLU A 131 -12.09 -2.74 -15.18
C GLU A 131 -12.61 -1.98 -13.96
N VAL A 132 -11.73 -1.34 -13.19
CA VAL A 132 -12.05 -0.73 -11.90
C VAL A 132 -11.91 0.79 -11.87
N LYS A 133 -11.26 1.39 -12.89
CA LYS A 133 -10.95 2.83 -12.93
C LYS A 133 -12.16 3.74 -12.72
N ASN A 134 -13.35 3.33 -13.20
CA ASN A 134 -14.57 4.14 -13.14
C ASN A 134 -15.25 4.09 -11.76
N HIS A 135 -14.92 3.10 -10.94
CA HIS A 135 -15.47 2.91 -9.60
C HIS A 135 -14.39 2.70 -8.54
N PHE A 136 -13.16 3.13 -8.81
CA PHE A 136 -12.02 3.00 -7.90
C PHE A 136 -12.34 3.50 -6.50
N ASP A 137 -13.05 4.63 -6.41
CA ASP A 137 -13.40 5.25 -5.13
C ASP A 137 -14.31 4.38 -4.25
N ASN A 138 -15.04 3.42 -4.85
CA ASN A 138 -15.93 2.50 -4.17
C ASN A 138 -15.21 1.22 -3.69
N LEU A 139 -13.97 0.99 -4.12
CA LEU A 139 -13.20 -0.17 -3.66
C LEU A 139 -12.92 -0.03 -2.17
N ILE A 140 -13.02 -1.13 -1.43
CA ILE A 140 -12.77 -1.15 0.02
C ILE A 140 -11.40 -1.76 0.28
N LEU A 141 -10.57 -1.03 0.99
CA LEU A 141 -9.33 -1.53 1.57
C LEU A 141 -9.66 -2.08 2.96
N ARG A 142 -9.15 -3.25 3.30
CA ARG A 142 -9.30 -3.83 4.63
C ARG A 142 -8.00 -4.48 5.08
N SER A 143 -7.66 -4.31 6.36
CA SER A 143 -6.59 -5.04 7.03
C SER A 143 -7.09 -5.64 8.35
N GLU A 144 -6.86 -6.93 8.52
CA GLU A 144 -6.96 -7.63 9.80
C GLU A 144 -5.56 -8.00 10.26
N VAL A 145 -5.29 -7.86 11.56
CA VAL A 145 -3.97 -8.17 12.15
C VAL A 145 -4.10 -9.11 13.33
N GLU A 146 -3.14 -10.01 13.50
CA GLU A 146 -3.06 -10.90 14.65
C GLU A 146 -1.93 -10.49 15.60
N LYS A 147 -2.30 -10.25 16.86
CA LYS A 147 -1.37 -9.93 17.94
C LYS A 147 -1.79 -10.69 19.19
N ASP A 148 -0.85 -11.37 19.84
CA ASP A 148 -1.07 -12.12 21.08
C ASP A 148 -2.25 -13.11 21.00
N GLY A 149 -2.38 -13.80 19.84
CA GLY A 149 -3.46 -14.76 19.57
C GLY A 149 -4.85 -14.15 19.36
N LYS A 150 -4.94 -12.82 19.19
CA LYS A 150 -6.19 -12.11 18.93
C LYS A 150 -6.15 -11.41 17.58
N THR A 151 -7.28 -11.47 16.86
CA THR A 151 -7.47 -10.77 15.60
C THR A 151 -8.14 -9.42 15.82
N TYR A 152 -7.61 -8.38 15.17
CA TYR A 152 -8.13 -7.02 15.21
C TYR A 152 -8.42 -6.54 13.79
N LEU A 153 -9.60 -5.95 13.57
CA LEU A 153 -9.86 -5.16 12.36
C LEU A 153 -9.05 -3.87 12.45
N TYR A 154 -7.92 -3.83 11.76
CA TYR A 154 -6.94 -2.76 11.89
C TYR A 154 -7.28 -1.55 11.03
N GLN A 155 -7.65 -1.79 9.76
CA GLN A 155 -8.01 -0.75 8.80
C GLN A 155 -9.22 -1.22 7.98
N GLU A 156 -10.16 -0.32 7.70
CA GLU A 156 -11.26 -0.58 6.76
C GLU A 156 -11.87 0.73 6.28
N GLY A 157 -11.94 0.92 4.97
CA GLY A 157 -12.52 2.12 4.38
C GLY A 157 -12.41 2.16 2.86
N PRO A 158 -13.13 3.09 2.22
CA PRO A 158 -13.10 3.22 0.77
C PRO A 158 -11.78 3.83 0.29
N ALA A 159 -11.25 3.33 -0.83
CA ALA A 159 -10.09 3.90 -1.51
C ALA A 159 -10.33 5.34 -1.98
N GLY A 160 -11.60 5.76 -2.10
CA GLY A 160 -12.00 7.15 -2.37
C GLY A 160 -11.55 8.17 -1.33
N LEU A 161 -11.08 7.73 -0.15
CA LEU A 161 -10.42 8.60 0.82
C LEU A 161 -9.02 9.08 0.36
N LEU A 162 -8.43 8.42 -0.64
CA LEU A 162 -7.06 8.62 -1.10
C LEU A 162 -7.02 9.26 -2.48
N THR A 163 -6.03 10.11 -2.75
CA THR A 163 -5.71 10.62 -4.09
C THR A 163 -5.64 9.46 -5.09
N LYS A 164 -6.22 9.63 -6.27
CA LYS A 164 -6.23 8.55 -7.26
C LYS A 164 -4.80 8.23 -7.69
N PRO A 165 -4.45 6.95 -7.90
CA PRO A 165 -3.09 6.55 -8.26
C PRO A 165 -2.51 7.31 -9.47
N PHE A 166 -3.31 7.51 -10.52
CA PHE A 166 -2.86 8.23 -11.72
C PHE A 166 -2.64 9.73 -11.50
N ASP A 167 -3.45 10.37 -10.65
CA ASP A 167 -3.25 11.76 -10.29
C ASP A 167 -1.93 11.91 -9.53
N LEU A 168 -1.60 10.94 -8.66
CA LEU A 168 -0.34 10.90 -7.92
C LEU A 168 0.87 10.74 -8.85
N LEU A 169 0.83 9.81 -9.81
CA LEU A 169 1.90 9.65 -10.81
C LEU A 169 2.07 10.90 -11.68
N SER A 170 0.97 11.47 -12.15
CA SER A 170 0.94 12.68 -12.99
C SER A 170 1.56 13.88 -12.28
N MET A 171 1.21 14.08 -10.99
CA MET A 171 1.76 15.16 -10.17
C MET A 171 3.29 15.15 -10.08
N TYR A 172 3.91 13.98 -10.18
CA TYR A 172 5.36 13.80 -10.11
C TYR A 172 6.01 13.51 -11.47
N SER A 173 5.22 13.47 -12.56
CA SER A 173 5.69 13.12 -13.91
C SER A 173 6.46 11.79 -13.95
N VAL A 174 5.97 10.80 -13.21
CA VAL A 174 6.49 9.42 -13.15
C VAL A 174 5.43 8.42 -13.61
N GLY A 175 5.74 7.12 -13.60
CA GLY A 175 4.81 6.07 -14.01
C GLY A 175 5.15 5.40 -15.34
N ASN A 176 6.44 5.25 -15.65
CA ASN A 176 6.90 4.50 -16.81
C ASN A 176 6.70 2.99 -16.62
N GLU A 177 6.86 2.21 -17.68
CA GLU A 177 6.82 0.74 -17.64
C GLU A 177 7.71 0.15 -16.53
N GLY A 178 7.12 -0.72 -15.72
CA GLY A 178 7.77 -1.35 -14.57
C GLY A 178 7.64 -0.55 -13.28
N THR A 179 6.80 0.49 -13.25
CA THR A 179 6.48 1.22 -12.02
C THR A 179 5.51 0.42 -11.16
N ALA A 180 5.84 0.28 -9.87
CA ALA A 180 4.91 -0.08 -8.82
C ALA A 180 4.66 1.14 -7.92
N LEU A 181 3.39 1.45 -7.65
CA LEU A 181 2.98 2.56 -6.80
C LEU A 181 2.07 2.05 -5.68
N PHE A 182 2.58 2.14 -4.46
CA PHE A 182 1.81 2.14 -3.22
C PHE A 182 1.15 3.52 -3.07
N SER A 183 -0.17 3.60 -3.19
CA SER A 183 -0.90 4.88 -3.38
C SER A 183 -1.26 5.61 -2.08
N GLY A 184 -0.69 5.16 -0.97
CA GLY A 184 -1.00 5.58 0.39
C GLY A 184 -2.11 4.74 1.04
N THR A 185 -2.28 4.98 2.33
CA THR A 185 -3.13 4.17 3.21
C THR A 185 -4.30 4.95 3.80
N ILE A 186 -5.36 4.23 4.18
CA ILE A 186 -6.47 4.75 4.98
C ILE A 186 -6.15 4.76 6.48
N PRO A 187 -6.84 5.57 7.31
CA PRO A 187 -6.67 5.55 8.76
C PRO A 187 -6.96 4.19 9.41
N THR A 188 -6.33 3.93 10.56
CA THR A 188 -6.67 2.77 11.39
C THR A 188 -8.02 2.95 12.06
N LYS A 189 -8.72 1.85 12.37
CA LYS A 189 -10.06 1.89 12.97
C LYS A 189 -10.09 2.58 14.33
N THR A 190 -9.02 2.47 15.10
CA THR A 190 -8.89 3.02 16.45
C THR A 190 -8.03 4.27 16.53
N GLY A 191 -7.40 4.69 15.42
CA GLY A 191 -6.37 5.72 15.41
C GLY A 191 -5.04 5.29 16.05
N GLN A 192 -4.94 4.05 16.55
CA GLN A 192 -3.72 3.51 17.15
C GLN A 192 -3.04 2.54 16.19
N LEU A 193 -1.71 2.48 16.28
CA LEU A 193 -0.90 1.51 15.55
C LEU A 193 -0.87 0.18 16.29
N ILE A 194 -0.93 -0.92 15.54
CA ILE A 194 -0.76 -2.27 16.06
C ILE A 194 0.47 -2.88 15.41
N TYR A 195 1.48 -3.18 16.23
CA TYR A 195 2.65 -3.96 15.85
C TYR A 195 2.29 -5.44 16.01
N ALA A 196 2.03 -6.11 14.88
CA ALA A 196 1.47 -7.45 14.80
C ALA A 196 2.44 -8.40 14.06
N GLY A 197 2.29 -9.72 14.32
CA GLY A 197 3.11 -10.74 13.66
C GLY A 197 2.48 -11.31 12.39
N LEU A 198 1.20 -11.04 12.14
CA LEU A 198 0.45 -11.51 10.98
C LEU A 198 -0.49 -10.41 10.50
N TYR A 199 -0.47 -10.18 9.20
CA TYR A 199 -1.35 -9.23 8.51
C TYR A 199 -2.10 -9.96 7.40
N LYS A 200 -3.41 -9.74 7.34
CA LYS A 200 -4.27 -10.11 6.22
C LYS A 200 -4.80 -8.82 5.61
N ILE A 201 -4.51 -8.61 4.33
CA ILE A 201 -4.92 -7.43 3.57
C ILE A 201 -5.90 -7.84 2.47
N GLU A 202 -6.90 -7.01 2.23
CA GLU A 202 -7.91 -7.22 1.20
C GLU A 202 -8.16 -5.93 0.41
N LEU A 203 -8.36 -6.10 -0.91
CA LEU A 203 -9.00 -5.11 -1.77
C LEU A 203 -10.31 -5.72 -2.28
N ILE A 204 -11.43 -5.08 -1.94
CA ILE A 204 -12.76 -5.59 -2.19
C ILE A 204 -13.44 -4.67 -3.20
N ASP A 205 -13.97 -5.27 -4.27
CA ASP A 205 -14.76 -4.58 -5.29
C ASP A 205 -16.24 -4.92 -5.09
N PRO A 206 -17.04 -4.02 -4.49
CA PRO A 206 -18.46 -4.24 -4.28
C PRO A 206 -19.28 -4.14 -5.58
N VAL A 207 -18.74 -3.52 -6.64
CA VAL A 207 -19.44 -3.34 -7.92
C VAL A 207 -19.38 -4.62 -8.74
N LEU A 208 -18.22 -5.25 -8.81
CA LEU A 208 -18.00 -6.52 -9.53
C LEU A 208 -18.06 -7.75 -8.61
N ASN A 209 -18.40 -7.56 -7.33
CA ASN A 209 -18.55 -8.61 -6.31
C ASN A 209 -17.36 -9.59 -6.25
N ARG A 210 -16.14 -9.04 -6.17
CA ARG A 210 -14.89 -9.80 -6.13
C ARG A 210 -13.92 -9.21 -5.11
N ARG A 211 -12.88 -9.95 -4.75
CA ARG A 211 -11.83 -9.47 -3.84
C ARG A 211 -10.47 -10.05 -4.20
N ILE A 212 -9.42 -9.32 -3.84
CA ILE A 212 -8.04 -9.80 -3.76
C ILE A 212 -7.67 -9.90 -2.28
N THR A 213 -6.98 -10.97 -1.89
CA THR A 213 -6.52 -11.18 -0.52
C THR A 213 -5.05 -11.58 -0.51
N HIS A 214 -4.30 -11.07 0.46
CA HIS A 214 -2.95 -11.53 0.76
C HIS A 214 -2.74 -11.63 2.26
N THR A 215 -2.02 -12.64 2.69
CA THR A 215 -1.65 -12.84 4.10
C THR A 215 -0.15 -13.00 4.19
N TYR A 216 0.47 -12.24 5.09
CA TYR A 216 1.90 -12.32 5.32
C TYR A 216 2.25 -12.21 6.81
N ARG A 217 3.35 -12.84 7.19
CA ARG A 217 3.96 -12.75 8.51
C ARG A 217 5.05 -11.70 8.54
N VAL A 218 5.22 -11.09 9.71
CA VAL A 218 6.36 -10.24 10.01
C VAL A 218 7.22 -10.97 11.03
N LYS A 219 8.48 -11.22 10.66
CA LYS A 219 9.47 -11.88 11.50
C LYS A 219 10.53 -10.86 11.91
N THR A 220 10.65 -10.62 13.21
CA THR A 220 11.75 -9.82 13.76
C THR A 220 13.04 -10.66 13.75
N LEU A 221 14.15 -10.05 13.30
CA LEU A 221 15.49 -10.66 13.23
C LEU A 221 16.22 -10.68 14.58
#